data_AF-A0A7J8DMY9-F1
#
_entry.id   AF-A0A7J8DMY9-F1
#
_cell.length_a   1.000
_cell.length_b   1.000
_cell.length_c   1.000
_cell.angle_alpha   90.00
_cell.angle_beta   90.00
_cell.angle_gamma   90.00
#
_symmetry.space_group_name_H-M   'P 1'
#
loop_
_entity.id
_entity.type
_entity.pdbx_description
1 polymer ?
#
loop_
_entity_poly.entity_id
_entity_poly.type
_entity_poly.pdbx_seq_one_letter_code
_entity_poly.pdbx_strand_id
1 'polypeptide(L)'
;MLEGHVAYVLTHETDEYLLWNPLTGQCYKQFDSFCPLQSVDCLFDDGNVWFNIQQNNTPMAVYFDYSKESFWKQLFPRNFQGAQTQSIQPEEIIYSDTNKSMVDDLKNRIERTLKCKIMEWRPKQPTRWNRQCTCILRQILPQLELDAGSFVSSEEESEFERLLQFYWIAGFAMQMPYTDVQSVIDAVYQTGIHASEFPQTEFSLAVYIHPYPNNVLSVWVYLASLTRKQ
;
A
#
# COMPACT_ATOMS: atom_id res chain seq x y z
N MET A 1 -7.24 10.76 -12.81
CA MET A 1 -8.65 10.36 -12.57
C MET A 1 -9.20 11.35 -11.56
N LEU A 2 -10.39 11.93 -11.77
CA LEU A 2 -10.97 12.87 -10.80
C LEU A 2 -11.66 12.05 -9.71
N GLU A 3 -11.20 12.18 -8.46
CA GLU A 3 -11.65 11.36 -7.33
C GLU A 3 -12.99 11.84 -6.73
N GLY A 4 -13.60 12.89 -7.29
CA GLY A 4 -14.86 13.45 -6.80
C GLY A 4 -14.65 14.24 -5.49
N HIS A 5 -15.61 14.13 -4.56
CA HIS A 5 -15.47 14.71 -3.22
C HIS A 5 -14.56 13.82 -2.37
N VAL A 6 -13.43 14.38 -1.97
CA VAL A 6 -12.38 13.68 -1.22
C VAL A 6 -11.94 14.49 -0.01
N ALA A 7 -11.42 13.78 1.00
CA ALA A 7 -10.77 14.39 2.15
C ALA A 7 -9.29 14.01 2.13
N TYR A 8 -8.42 15.01 2.25
CA TYR A 8 -6.98 14.82 2.39
C TYR A 8 -6.59 15.10 3.84
N VAL A 9 -5.52 14.45 4.31
CA VAL A 9 -4.94 14.77 5.62
C VAL A 9 -3.89 15.86 5.42
N LEU A 10 -4.03 16.95 6.15
CA LEU A 10 -3.06 18.04 6.19
C LEU A 10 -2.12 17.83 7.38
N THR A 11 -0.81 17.76 7.15
CA THR A 11 0.18 17.84 8.23
C THR A 11 1.06 19.06 8.06
N HIS A 12 1.52 19.61 9.19
CA HIS A 12 2.47 20.72 9.21
C HIS A 12 3.80 20.22 9.75
N GLU A 13 4.79 20.06 8.86
CA GLU A 13 6.13 19.57 9.19
C GLU A 13 7.15 20.69 9.00
N THR A 14 7.90 21.00 10.08
CA THR A 14 8.84 22.14 10.20
C THR A 14 8.28 23.48 9.71
N ASP A 15 8.25 23.72 8.39
CA ASP A 15 7.81 24.96 7.74
C ASP A 15 6.96 24.68 6.46
N GLU A 16 6.60 23.43 6.17
CA GLU A 16 5.84 23.05 4.98
C GLU A 16 4.53 22.36 5.36
N TYR A 17 3.49 22.65 4.58
CA TYR A 17 2.23 21.92 4.61
C TYR A 17 2.29 20.76 3.63
N LEU A 18 2.01 19.56 4.14
CA LEU A 18 1.92 18.33 3.37
C LEU A 18 0.47 17.86 3.27
N LEU A 19 0.09 17.44 2.08
CA LEU A 19 -1.23 16.93 1.75
C LEU A 19 -1.11 15.44 1.47
N TRP A 20 -1.73 14.62 2.31
CA TRP A 20 -1.73 13.18 2.18
C TRP A 20 -3.06 12.70 1.60
N ASN A 21 -3.00 11.96 0.49
CA ASN A 21 -4.17 11.26 -0.02
C ASN A 21 -4.34 9.96 0.79
N PRO A 22 -5.40 9.82 1.62
CA PRO A 22 -5.58 8.65 2.48
C PRO A 22 -5.91 7.37 1.70
N LEU A 23 -6.36 7.48 0.45
CA LEU A 23 -6.67 6.32 -0.40
C LEU A 23 -5.43 5.71 -1.04
N THR A 24 -4.48 6.55 -1.46
CA THR A 24 -3.27 6.11 -2.15
C THR A 24 -2.03 6.09 -1.26
N GLY A 25 -2.09 6.74 -0.09
CA GLY A 25 -0.94 6.95 0.79
C GLY A 25 0.08 7.96 0.23
N GLN A 26 -0.20 8.60 -0.91
CA GLN A 26 0.71 9.55 -1.53
C GLN A 26 0.73 10.89 -0.78
N CYS A 27 1.94 11.42 -0.61
CA CYS A 27 2.18 12.72 0.00
C CYS A 27 2.53 13.74 -1.09
N TYR A 28 1.91 14.90 -1.02
CA TYR A 28 2.16 16.03 -1.91
C TYR A 28 2.52 17.25 -1.10
N LYS A 29 3.53 17.99 -1.58
CA LYS A 29 3.82 19.32 -1.04
C LYS A 29 2.74 20.30 -1.49
N GLN A 30 2.50 21.35 -0.72
CA GLN A 30 1.56 22.42 -1.06
C GLN A 30 1.73 22.96 -2.49
N PHE A 31 2.96 23.05 -3.00
CA PHE A 31 3.27 23.58 -4.33
C PHE A 31 3.53 22.49 -5.39
N ASP A 32 3.16 21.25 -5.12
CA ASP A 32 3.35 20.15 -6.05
C ASP A 32 2.26 20.13 -7.14
N SER A 33 2.67 20.27 -8.41
CA SER A 33 1.78 20.22 -9.58
C SER A 33 1.15 18.86 -9.83
N PHE A 34 1.69 17.80 -9.23
CA PHE A 34 1.14 16.45 -9.33
C PHE A 34 0.06 16.16 -8.29
N CYS A 35 -0.21 17.10 -7.36
CA CYS A 35 -1.30 16.95 -6.40
C CYS A 35 -2.66 16.83 -7.12
N PRO A 36 -3.43 15.75 -6.93
CA PRO A 36 -4.73 15.58 -7.58
C PRO A 36 -5.82 16.49 -7.01
N LEU A 37 -5.60 17.05 -5.81
CA LEU A 37 -6.56 17.89 -5.10
C LEU A 37 -6.78 19.19 -5.89
N GLN A 38 -8.05 19.48 -6.20
CA GLN A 38 -8.39 20.63 -7.04
C GLN A 38 -8.80 21.87 -6.25
N SER A 39 -9.56 21.67 -5.16
CA SER A 39 -10.03 22.73 -4.29
C SER A 39 -9.94 22.34 -2.82
N VAL A 40 -9.69 23.33 -1.97
CA VAL A 40 -9.72 23.23 -0.52
C VAL A 40 -10.77 24.20 0.00
N ASP A 41 -11.94 23.67 0.32
CA ASP A 41 -13.07 24.48 0.76
C ASP A 41 -13.25 24.45 2.29
N CYS A 42 -12.76 23.41 2.95
CA CYS A 42 -12.91 23.19 4.38
C CYS A 42 -11.69 22.48 4.99
N LEU A 43 -11.34 22.86 6.21
CA LEU A 43 -10.44 22.13 7.11
C LEU A 43 -11.18 21.77 8.39
N PHE A 44 -10.80 20.68 9.04
CA PHE A 44 -11.32 20.32 10.34
C PHE A 44 -10.30 19.52 11.13
N ASP A 45 -10.36 19.65 12.46
CA ASP A 45 -9.61 18.84 13.42
C ASP A 45 -10.55 18.38 14.55
N ASP A 46 -10.00 17.93 15.67
CA ASP A 46 -10.76 17.51 16.86
C ASP A 46 -11.46 18.68 17.58
N GLY A 47 -11.07 19.93 17.30
CA GLY A 47 -11.57 21.12 17.99
C GLY A 47 -12.52 21.98 17.16
N ASN A 48 -12.36 22.07 15.83
CA ASN A 48 -13.17 22.98 15.01
C ASN A 48 -13.27 22.56 13.54
N VAL A 49 -14.11 23.30 12.83
CA VAL A 49 -14.23 23.28 11.37
C VAL A 49 -13.98 24.69 10.86
N TRP A 50 -13.13 24.84 9.86
CA TRP A 50 -12.79 26.11 9.23
C TRP A 50 -13.18 26.09 7.75
N PHE A 51 -13.92 27.12 7.33
CA PHE A 51 -14.30 27.32 5.94
C PHE A 51 -13.32 28.28 5.27
N ASN A 52 -12.84 27.91 4.08
CA ASN A 52 -11.97 28.75 3.30
C ASN A 52 -12.76 29.95 2.75
N ILE A 53 -12.31 31.17 3.05
CA ILE A 53 -12.90 32.42 2.54
C ILE A 53 -11.91 33.22 1.67
N GLN A 54 -10.79 32.60 1.29
CA GLN A 54 -9.81 33.17 0.37
C GLN A 54 -10.38 33.26 -1.05
N GLN A 55 -9.84 34.16 -1.88
CA GLN A 55 -10.30 34.32 -3.27
C GLN A 55 -10.02 33.10 -4.15
N ASN A 56 -8.97 32.36 -3.83
CA ASN A 56 -8.58 31.15 -4.54
C ASN A 56 -8.61 29.96 -3.58
N ASN A 57 -9.22 28.86 -4.01
CA ASN A 57 -9.31 27.62 -3.25
C ASN A 57 -8.41 26.53 -3.83
N THR A 58 -7.60 26.78 -4.86
CA THR A 58 -6.62 25.80 -5.34
C THR A 58 -5.56 25.54 -4.27
N PRO A 59 -5.15 24.29 -4.00
CA PRO A 59 -4.23 23.97 -2.90
C PRO A 59 -2.93 24.79 -2.88
N MET A 60 -2.38 25.07 -4.06
CA MET A 60 -1.16 25.87 -4.22
C MET A 60 -1.32 27.35 -3.83
N ALA A 61 -2.53 27.89 -3.92
CA ALA A 61 -2.82 29.29 -3.65
C ALA A 61 -3.48 29.50 -2.27
N VAL A 62 -3.87 28.42 -1.60
CA VAL A 62 -4.47 28.44 -0.28
C VAL A 62 -3.38 28.57 0.77
N TYR A 63 -3.48 29.57 1.63
CA TYR A 63 -2.65 29.66 2.83
C TYR A 63 -3.30 28.83 3.94
N PHE A 64 -2.66 27.73 4.34
CA PHE A 64 -3.20 26.77 5.32
C PHE A 64 -3.12 27.22 6.80
N ASP A 65 -2.62 28.43 7.06
CA ASP A 65 -2.58 29.03 8.39
C ASP A 65 -4.00 29.39 8.88
N TYR A 66 -4.64 28.43 9.56
CA TYR A 66 -6.00 28.53 10.09
C TYR A 66 -6.14 29.45 11.31
N SER A 67 -5.04 30.05 11.79
CA SER A 67 -5.09 31.08 12.84
C SER A 67 -5.62 32.42 12.33
N LYS A 68 -5.55 32.65 11.01
CA LYS A 68 -6.00 33.89 10.35
C LYS A 68 -7.48 33.83 9.98
N GLU A 69 -8.31 34.50 10.79
CA GLU A 69 -9.76 34.60 10.54
C GLU A 69 -10.12 35.29 9.21
N SER A 70 -9.20 36.06 8.62
CA SER A 70 -9.36 36.65 7.28
C SER A 70 -9.28 35.63 6.14
N PHE A 71 -8.73 34.45 6.39
CA PHE A 71 -8.59 33.36 5.42
C PHE A 71 -9.48 32.16 5.76
N TRP A 72 -9.68 31.90 7.05
CA TRP A 72 -10.39 30.73 7.55
C TRP A 72 -11.46 31.14 8.55
N LYS A 73 -12.73 30.96 8.18
CA LYS A 73 -13.87 31.26 9.04
C LYS A 73 -14.22 30.05 9.90
N GLN A 74 -14.11 30.19 11.22
CA GLN A 74 -14.44 29.14 12.19
C GLN A 74 -15.95 28.88 12.25
N LEU A 75 -16.34 27.61 12.35
CA LEU A 75 -17.71 27.19 12.64
C LEU A 75 -18.06 27.45 14.11
N PHE A 76 -17.13 27.16 15.03
CA PHE A 76 -17.28 27.34 16.46
C PHE A 76 -16.33 28.45 16.98
N PRO A 77 -16.79 29.69 17.17
CA PRO A 77 -15.97 30.77 17.70
C PRO A 77 -15.52 30.49 19.14
N ARG A 78 -14.44 31.13 19.61
CA ARG A 78 -13.89 30.93 20.98
C ARG A 78 -14.89 31.16 22.13
N ASN A 79 -15.94 31.93 21.88
CA ASN A 79 -17.00 32.23 22.87
C ASN A 79 -18.18 31.23 22.80
N PHE A 80 -18.05 30.19 21.99
CA PHE A 80 -19.09 29.18 21.80
C PHE A 80 -19.13 28.28 23.04
N GLN A 81 -20.09 28.53 23.93
CA GLN A 81 -20.48 27.61 24.99
C GLN A 81 -21.34 26.49 24.42
N GLY A 82 -20.78 25.74 23.46
CA GLY A 82 -21.45 24.61 22.82
C GLY A 82 -21.95 23.64 23.88
N ALA A 83 -23.17 23.15 23.69
CA ALA A 83 -23.67 22.02 24.48
C ALA A 83 -22.63 20.89 24.38
N GLN A 84 -22.26 20.28 25.51
CA GLN A 84 -21.47 19.05 25.52
C GLN A 84 -22.31 17.97 24.83
N THR A 85 -22.26 17.95 23.49
CA THR A 85 -22.87 16.91 22.69
C THR A 85 -22.06 15.65 22.96
N GLN A 86 -22.68 14.67 23.59
CA GLN A 86 -22.05 13.37 23.79
C GLN A 86 -21.74 12.78 22.42
N SER A 87 -20.45 12.65 22.11
CA SER A 87 -19.98 11.95 20.93
C SER A 87 -20.00 10.45 21.22
N ILE A 88 -20.37 9.65 20.22
CA ILE A 88 -20.16 8.20 20.24
C ILE A 88 -18.72 7.83 19.83
N GLN A 89 -17.95 8.79 19.32
CA GLN A 89 -16.56 8.61 18.92
C GLN A 89 -15.68 8.61 20.18
N PRO A 90 -14.67 7.73 20.26
CA PRO A 90 -13.72 7.74 21.37
C PRO A 90 -12.88 9.02 21.35
N GLU A 91 -12.48 9.49 22.54
CA GLU A 91 -11.60 10.66 22.70
C GLU A 91 -10.20 10.40 22.13
N GLU A 92 -9.74 9.14 22.19
CA GLU A 92 -8.44 8.72 21.68
C GLU A 92 -8.59 7.44 20.86
N ILE A 93 -7.98 7.43 19.66
CA ILE A 93 -7.91 6.24 18.82
C ILE A 93 -6.65 5.46 19.24
N ILE A 94 -6.86 4.39 19.99
CA ILE A 94 -5.77 3.52 20.43
C ILE A 94 -5.43 2.53 19.31
N TYR A 95 -4.25 2.69 18.72
CA TYR A 95 -3.68 1.74 17.78
C TYR A 95 -2.92 0.65 18.54
N SER A 96 -3.16 -0.60 18.16
CA SER A 96 -2.49 -1.77 18.74
C SER A 96 -1.57 -2.43 17.72
N ASP A 97 -0.42 -2.89 18.18
CA ASP A 97 0.51 -3.64 17.34
C ASP A 97 -0.11 -4.96 16.92
N THR A 98 0.04 -5.28 15.63
CA THR A 98 -0.38 -6.56 15.10
C THR A 98 0.56 -7.67 15.56
N ASN A 99 0.00 -8.80 15.99
CA ASN A 99 0.79 -9.92 16.51
C ASN A 99 1.65 -10.57 15.41
N LYS A 100 2.97 -10.42 15.53
CA LYS A 100 3.95 -10.94 14.55
C LYS A 100 3.88 -12.46 14.37
N SER A 101 3.61 -13.22 15.44
CA SER A 101 3.50 -14.68 15.34
C SER A 101 2.29 -15.09 14.50
N MET A 102 1.15 -14.43 14.68
CA MET A 102 -0.04 -14.66 13.86
C MET A 102 0.22 -14.36 12.38
N VAL A 103 0.95 -13.28 12.11
CA VAL A 103 1.33 -12.87 10.75
C VAL A 103 2.23 -13.91 10.10
N ASP A 104 3.22 -14.43 10.82
CA ASP A 104 4.10 -15.49 10.32
C ASP A 104 3.35 -16.79 10.05
N ASP A 105 2.42 -17.19 10.92
CA ASP A 105 1.57 -18.35 10.73
C ASP A 105 0.67 -18.18 9.50
N LEU A 106 0.07 -16.99 9.32
CA LEU A 106 -0.76 -16.66 8.18
C LEU A 106 0.05 -16.66 6.87
N LYS A 107 1.23 -16.05 6.87
CA LYS A 107 2.18 -16.06 5.74
C LYS A 107 2.51 -17.48 5.31
N ASN A 108 2.87 -18.34 6.26
CA ASN A 108 3.17 -19.74 6.02
C ASN A 108 1.96 -20.51 5.47
N ARG A 109 0.76 -20.23 6.00
CA ARG A 109 -0.49 -20.83 5.53
C ARG A 109 -0.81 -20.42 4.09
N ILE A 110 -0.73 -19.13 3.76
CA ILE A 110 -0.98 -18.62 2.40
C ILE A 110 0.04 -19.22 1.42
N GLU A 111 1.33 -19.20 1.75
CA GLU A 111 2.38 -19.75 0.88
C GLU A 111 2.16 -21.25 0.59
N ARG A 112 1.84 -22.05 1.62
CA ARG A 112 1.53 -23.48 1.45
C ARG A 112 0.28 -23.69 0.60
N THR A 113 -0.77 -22.92 0.85
CA THR A 113 -2.04 -23.05 0.13
C THR A 113 -1.87 -22.70 -1.34
N LEU A 114 -1.17 -21.60 -1.65
CA LEU A 114 -0.88 -21.19 -3.02
C LEU A 114 -0.01 -22.22 -3.76
N LYS A 115 1.00 -22.81 -3.10
CA LYS A 115 1.81 -23.89 -3.70
C LYS A 115 0.95 -25.10 -4.06
N CYS A 116 0.06 -25.53 -3.17
CA CYS A 116 -0.89 -26.61 -3.46
C CYS A 116 -1.82 -26.25 -4.62
N LYS A 117 -2.38 -25.03 -4.63
CA LYS A 117 -3.28 -24.55 -5.69
C LYS A 117 -2.60 -24.52 -7.05
N ILE A 118 -1.36 -24.05 -7.14
CA ILE A 118 -0.58 -24.05 -8.40
C ILE A 118 -0.32 -25.48 -8.89
N MET A 119 -0.11 -26.44 -7.99
CA MET A 119 -0.01 -27.86 -8.35
C MET A 119 -1.36 -28.41 -8.85
N GLU A 120 -2.47 -28.06 -8.20
CA GLU A 120 -3.83 -28.44 -8.62
C GLU A 120 -4.21 -27.86 -9.99
N TRP A 121 -3.82 -26.62 -10.27
CA TRP A 121 -4.10 -25.95 -11.55
C TRP A 121 -3.28 -26.50 -12.72
N ARG A 122 -2.21 -27.28 -12.44
CA ARG A 122 -1.32 -27.86 -13.46
C ARG A 122 -1.32 -29.40 -13.41
N PRO A 123 -2.47 -30.07 -13.56
CA PRO A 123 -2.56 -31.52 -13.36
C PRO A 123 -1.75 -32.34 -14.39
N LYS A 124 -1.42 -31.75 -15.55
CA LYS A 124 -0.71 -32.40 -16.65
C LYS A 124 0.81 -32.30 -16.57
N GLN A 125 1.36 -31.42 -15.71
CA GLN A 125 2.79 -31.14 -15.66
C GLN A 125 3.30 -31.05 -14.22
N PRO A 126 4.45 -31.64 -13.89
CA PRO A 126 5.03 -31.47 -12.57
C PRO A 126 5.43 -30.01 -12.34
N THR A 127 5.01 -29.44 -11.20
CA THR A 127 5.45 -28.11 -10.77
C THR A 127 6.75 -28.23 -9.98
N ARG A 128 7.84 -27.74 -10.57
CA ARG A 128 9.16 -27.68 -9.91
C ARG A 128 9.35 -26.34 -9.24
N TRP A 129 9.77 -26.34 -7.98
CA TRP A 129 10.00 -25.13 -7.21
C TRP A 129 11.49 -24.76 -7.17
N ASN A 130 11.85 -23.60 -7.74
CA ASN A 130 13.21 -23.09 -7.69
C ASN A 130 13.46 -22.43 -6.31
N ARG A 131 14.31 -23.07 -5.50
CA ARG A 131 14.60 -22.61 -4.13
C ARG A 131 15.44 -21.34 -4.10
N GLN A 132 16.40 -21.21 -5.02
CA GLN A 132 17.30 -20.05 -5.06
C GLN A 132 16.54 -18.76 -5.38
N CYS A 133 15.72 -18.78 -6.43
CA CYS A 133 14.86 -17.65 -6.77
C CYS A 133 13.90 -17.34 -5.62
N THR A 134 13.32 -18.37 -4.96
CA THR A 134 12.40 -18.15 -3.84
C THR A 134 13.07 -17.45 -2.66
N CYS A 135 14.34 -17.74 -2.37
CA CYS A 135 15.09 -17.03 -1.33
C CYS A 135 15.27 -15.55 -1.66
N ILE A 136 15.66 -15.24 -2.91
CA ILE A 136 15.86 -13.85 -3.36
C ILE A 136 14.52 -13.08 -3.35
N LEU A 137 13.44 -13.68 -3.84
CA LEU A 137 12.11 -13.04 -3.82
C LEU A 137 11.65 -12.70 -2.40
N ARG A 138 11.97 -13.54 -1.39
CA ARG A 138 11.65 -13.25 0.01
C ARG A 138 12.40 -12.06 0.60
N GLN A 139 13.58 -11.73 0.07
CA GLN A 139 14.35 -10.56 0.49
C GLN A 139 13.85 -9.29 -0.21
N ILE A 140 13.43 -9.40 -1.46
CA ILE A 140 12.92 -8.29 -2.25
C ILE A 140 11.55 -7.81 -1.75
N LEU A 141 10.64 -8.72 -1.42
CA LEU A 141 9.25 -8.36 -1.09
C LEU A 141 9.10 -7.33 0.06
N PRO A 142 9.84 -7.43 1.19
CA PRO A 142 9.81 -6.40 2.22
C PRO A 142 10.24 -5.01 1.75
N GLN A 143 11.22 -4.92 0.85
CA GLN A 143 11.72 -3.64 0.33
C GLN A 143 10.66 -2.95 -0.54
N LEU A 144 9.90 -3.73 -1.31
CA LEU A 144 8.83 -3.19 -2.15
C LEU A 144 7.72 -2.49 -1.35
N GLU A 145 7.46 -2.93 -0.12
CA GLU A 145 6.51 -2.24 0.77
C GLU A 145 7.08 -0.91 1.29
N LEU A 146 8.38 -0.87 1.62
CA LEU A 146 9.04 0.31 2.15
C LEU A 146 9.20 1.42 1.10
N ASP A 147 9.55 1.04 -0.13
CA ASP A 147 9.85 1.97 -1.21
C ASP A 147 8.62 2.27 -2.11
N ALA A 148 7.40 1.99 -1.63
CA ALA A 148 6.14 2.18 -2.36
C ALA A 148 6.15 1.57 -3.79
N GLY A 149 6.80 0.41 -3.96
CA GLY A 149 6.94 -0.29 -5.23
C GLY A 149 8.09 0.18 -6.13
N SER A 150 8.92 1.13 -5.71
CA SER A 150 10.16 1.49 -6.41
C SER A 150 11.30 0.55 -5.99
N PHE A 151 11.99 -0.07 -6.95
CA PHE A 151 13.24 -0.78 -6.67
C PHE A 151 14.33 0.27 -6.42
N VAL A 152 14.84 0.38 -5.20
CA VAL A 152 16.08 1.12 -4.93
C VAL A 152 17.22 0.13 -4.70
N SER A 153 18.26 0.29 -5.52
CA SER A 153 19.44 -0.56 -5.69
C SER A 153 20.07 -1.04 -4.38
N SER A 154 20.06 -2.36 -4.17
CA SER A 154 20.80 -3.05 -3.10
C SER A 154 21.64 -4.19 -3.69
N GLU A 155 22.55 -4.76 -2.90
CA GLU A 155 23.37 -5.93 -3.25
C GLU A 155 22.53 -7.14 -3.73
N GLU A 156 21.24 -7.19 -3.38
CA GLU A 156 20.28 -8.25 -3.73
C GLU A 156 19.88 -8.19 -5.22
N GLU A 157 19.95 -7.00 -5.83
CA GLU A 157 19.79 -6.81 -7.28
C GLU A 157 20.86 -7.59 -8.05
N SER A 158 22.10 -7.63 -7.53
CA SER A 158 23.20 -8.41 -8.13
C SER A 158 22.91 -9.91 -8.16
N GLU A 159 22.29 -10.46 -7.11
CA GLU A 159 21.92 -11.89 -7.09
C GLU A 159 20.74 -12.20 -8.03
N PHE A 160 19.76 -11.29 -8.11
CA PHE A 160 18.63 -11.43 -9.03
C PHE A 160 19.07 -11.26 -10.49
N GLU A 161 19.93 -10.28 -10.79
CA GLU A 161 20.56 -10.08 -12.10
C GLU A 161 21.39 -11.30 -12.52
N ARG A 162 22.14 -11.90 -11.59
CA ARG A 162 22.85 -13.16 -11.85
C ARG A 162 21.89 -14.29 -12.22
N LEU A 163 20.73 -14.40 -11.57
CA LEU A 163 19.71 -15.37 -11.99
C LEU A 163 19.15 -15.07 -13.39
N LEU A 164 18.93 -13.79 -13.71
CA LEU A 164 18.48 -13.35 -15.04
C LEU A 164 19.50 -13.67 -16.15
N GLN A 165 20.77 -13.91 -15.83
CA GLN A 165 21.76 -14.40 -16.82
C GLN A 165 21.48 -15.85 -17.24
N PHE A 166 21.00 -16.70 -16.32
CA PHE A 166 20.80 -18.14 -16.58
C PHE A 166 19.34 -18.53 -16.88
N TYR A 167 18.38 -17.70 -16.46
CA TYR A 167 16.95 -17.96 -16.63
C TYR A 167 16.22 -16.79 -17.31
N TRP A 168 15.26 -17.11 -18.16
CA TRP A 168 14.16 -16.22 -18.52
C TRP A 168 13.14 -16.25 -17.39
N ILE A 169 13.01 -15.14 -16.66
CA ILE A 169 12.08 -15.02 -15.53
C ILE A 169 10.90 -14.17 -16.01
N ALA A 170 9.69 -14.72 -15.89
CA ALA A 170 8.44 -14.02 -16.17
C ALA A 170 7.55 -14.10 -14.92
N GLY A 171 7.29 -12.94 -14.32
CA GLY A 171 6.51 -12.81 -13.10
C GLY A 171 6.50 -11.35 -12.63
N PHE A 172 5.71 -11.08 -11.60
CA PHE A 172 5.63 -9.76 -10.97
C PHE A 172 5.26 -9.92 -9.50
N ALA A 173 5.60 -8.91 -8.70
CA ALA A 173 5.09 -8.76 -7.35
C ALA A 173 3.69 -8.14 -7.40
N MET A 174 2.75 -8.71 -6.69
CA MET A 174 1.42 -8.14 -6.50
C MET A 174 1.20 -7.81 -5.02
N GLN A 175 0.65 -6.63 -4.77
CA GLN A 175 0.27 -6.13 -3.47
C GLN A 175 -1.27 -6.07 -3.39
N MET A 176 -1.84 -6.55 -2.28
CA MET A 176 -3.27 -6.47 -2.02
C MET A 176 -3.57 -6.43 -0.51
N PRO A 177 -4.64 -5.76 -0.07
CA PRO A 177 -5.09 -5.84 1.31
C PRO A 177 -5.60 -7.26 1.63
N TYR A 178 -5.29 -7.77 2.82
CA TYR A 178 -5.80 -9.07 3.25
C TYR A 178 -7.27 -8.97 3.66
N THR A 179 -8.13 -9.71 2.97
CA THR A 179 -9.52 -9.96 3.41
C THR A 179 -9.67 -11.40 3.89
N ASP A 180 -9.26 -12.34 3.05
CA ASP A 180 -9.37 -13.77 3.26
C ASP A 180 -8.42 -14.52 2.31
N VAL A 181 -8.16 -15.80 2.60
CA VAL A 181 -7.23 -16.61 1.80
C VAL A 181 -7.76 -16.89 0.39
N GLN A 182 -9.08 -16.95 0.18
CA GLN A 182 -9.65 -17.25 -1.13
C GLN A 182 -9.47 -16.09 -2.10
N SER A 183 -9.66 -14.85 -1.65
CA SER A 183 -9.38 -13.66 -2.46
C SER A 183 -7.93 -13.62 -2.96
N VAL A 184 -6.96 -14.01 -2.12
CA VAL A 184 -5.55 -14.12 -2.53
C VAL A 184 -5.36 -15.23 -3.56
N ILE A 185 -6.00 -16.39 -3.39
CA ILE A 185 -5.95 -17.49 -4.36
C ILE A 185 -6.51 -17.05 -5.71
N ASP A 186 -7.67 -16.39 -5.71
CA ASP A 186 -8.35 -15.95 -6.93
C ASP A 186 -7.53 -14.89 -7.66
N ALA A 187 -6.94 -13.94 -6.92
CA ALA A 187 -6.06 -12.92 -7.48
C ALA A 187 -4.80 -13.57 -8.13
N VAL A 188 -4.18 -14.55 -7.47
CA VAL A 188 -3.04 -15.29 -8.02
C VAL A 188 -3.45 -16.13 -9.23
N TYR A 189 -4.64 -16.73 -9.23
CA TYR A 189 -5.17 -17.48 -10.37
C TYR A 189 -5.31 -16.59 -11.61
N GLN A 190 -5.89 -15.40 -11.43
CA GLN A 190 -6.11 -14.43 -12.50
C GLN A 190 -4.83 -13.94 -13.18
N THR A 191 -3.66 -14.05 -12.53
CA THR A 191 -2.36 -13.70 -13.15
C THR A 191 -2.01 -14.59 -14.35
N GLY A 192 -2.59 -15.79 -14.45
CA GLY A 192 -2.32 -16.72 -15.56
C GLY A 192 -0.91 -17.31 -15.60
N ILE A 193 0.00 -16.93 -14.68
CA ILE A 193 1.41 -17.39 -14.69
C ILE A 193 1.51 -18.92 -14.56
N HIS A 194 0.58 -19.53 -13.83
CA HIS A 194 0.49 -20.98 -13.66
C HIS A 194 0.24 -21.73 -14.99
N ALA A 195 -0.36 -21.08 -15.99
CA ALA A 195 -0.70 -21.68 -17.29
C ALA A 195 0.47 -21.67 -18.29
N SER A 196 1.69 -21.34 -17.86
CA SER A 196 2.88 -21.38 -18.72
C SER A 196 3.06 -22.75 -19.39
N GLU A 197 3.08 -22.74 -20.73
CA GLU A 197 3.15 -23.94 -21.59
C GLU A 197 4.60 -24.38 -21.90
N PHE A 198 5.60 -23.63 -21.44
CA PHE A 198 6.99 -23.92 -21.77
C PHE A 198 7.47 -25.26 -21.14
N PRO A 199 8.16 -26.13 -21.90
CA PRO A 199 8.74 -27.35 -21.37
C PRO A 199 9.79 -27.04 -20.29
N GLN A 200 9.74 -27.75 -19.16
CA GLN A 200 10.67 -27.61 -18.03
C GLN A 200 10.64 -26.27 -17.28
N THR A 201 9.53 -25.53 -17.32
CA THR A 201 9.37 -24.33 -16.48
C THR A 201 9.44 -24.67 -14.99
N GLU A 202 10.31 -23.95 -14.28
CA GLU A 202 10.36 -23.92 -12.83
C GLU A 202 9.53 -22.74 -12.32
N PHE A 203 9.01 -22.84 -11.10
CA PHE A 203 8.23 -21.79 -10.48
C PHE A 203 8.92 -21.34 -9.20
N SER A 204 8.77 -20.06 -8.88
CA SER A 204 9.14 -19.50 -7.61
C SER A 204 7.95 -18.73 -7.05
N LEU A 205 7.68 -18.95 -5.76
CA LEU A 205 6.61 -18.28 -5.03
C LEU A 205 7.15 -17.83 -3.68
N ALA A 206 7.07 -16.53 -3.43
CA ALA A 206 7.30 -15.94 -2.13
C ALA A 206 6.06 -15.17 -1.69
N VAL A 207 5.78 -15.22 -0.38
CA VAL A 207 4.71 -14.44 0.24
C VAL A 207 5.33 -13.65 1.39
N TYR A 208 5.00 -12.37 1.45
CA TYR A 208 5.34 -11.47 2.54
C TYR A 208 4.05 -10.79 3.00
N ILE A 209 3.93 -10.58 4.32
CA ILE A 209 2.80 -9.84 4.88
C ILE A 209 3.40 -8.73 5.71
N HIS A 210 3.08 -7.49 5.34
CA HIS A 210 3.41 -6.33 6.13
C HIS A 210 2.28 -6.07 7.14
N PRO A 211 2.58 -6.09 8.45
CA PRO A 211 1.59 -5.82 9.48
C PRO A 211 1.51 -4.32 9.79
N TYR A 212 0.42 -3.69 9.39
CA TYR A 212 0.03 -2.38 9.90
C TYR A 212 -0.67 -2.52 11.26
N PRO A 213 -0.82 -1.43 12.03
CA PRO A 213 -1.56 -1.46 13.29
C PRO A 213 -3.00 -1.97 13.15
N ASN A 214 -3.57 -2.48 14.24
CA ASN A 214 -4.96 -2.97 14.32
C ASN A 214 -5.32 -4.11 13.35
N ASN A 215 -4.39 -5.05 13.11
CA ASN A 215 -4.56 -6.21 12.22
C ASN A 215 -4.88 -5.85 10.76
N VAL A 216 -4.50 -4.65 10.32
CA VAL A 216 -4.50 -4.30 8.90
C VAL A 216 -3.27 -4.94 8.27
N LEU A 217 -3.46 -5.78 7.26
CA LEU A 217 -2.39 -6.58 6.66
C LEU A 217 -2.30 -6.29 5.16
N SER A 218 -1.10 -5.94 4.70
CA SER A 218 -0.77 -5.83 3.27
C SER A 218 -0.06 -7.10 2.83
N VAL A 219 -0.65 -7.83 1.90
CA VAL A 219 -0.14 -9.11 1.40
C VAL A 219 0.57 -8.88 0.09
N TRP A 220 1.85 -9.26 0.09
CA TRP A 220 2.69 -9.31 -1.08
C TRP A 220 2.86 -10.74 -1.53
N VAL A 221 2.55 -11.00 -2.80
CA VAL A 221 2.80 -12.28 -3.44
C VAL A 221 3.69 -12.05 -4.65
N TYR A 222 4.81 -12.76 -4.73
CA TYR A 222 5.62 -12.80 -5.93
C TYR A 222 5.53 -14.21 -6.51
N LEU A 223 4.88 -14.32 -7.66
CA LEU A 223 4.85 -15.54 -8.46
C LEU A 223 5.67 -15.33 -9.73
N ALA A 224 6.68 -16.19 -9.92
CA ALA A 224 7.54 -16.16 -11.09
C ALA A 224 7.62 -17.54 -11.74
N SER A 225 7.65 -17.54 -13.07
CA SER A 225 8.00 -18.68 -13.91
C SER A 225 9.41 -18.49 -14.45
N LEU A 226 10.24 -19.53 -14.37
CA LEU A 226 11.62 -19.53 -14.78
C LEU A 226 11.83 -20.58 -15.86
N THR A 227 12.39 -20.16 -17.00
CA THR A 227 12.78 -21.05 -18.09
C THR A 227 14.28 -20.90 -18.33
N ARG A 228 15.04 -21.99 -18.31
CA ARG A 228 16.50 -21.91 -18.47
C ARG A 228 16.85 -21.42 -19.87
N LYS A 229 17.77 -20.46 -19.98
CA LYS A 229 18.30 -20.00 -21.28
C LYS A 229 19.09 -21.15 -21.90
N GLN A 230 18.80 -21.48 -23.16
CA GLN A 230 19.60 -22.43 -23.94
C GLN A 230 20.91 -21.79 -24.39
#